data_AF-A0A537QGI8-F1
#
_entry.id   AF-A0A537QGI8-F1
#
_cell.length_a   1.000
_cell.length_b   1.000
_cell.length_c   1.000
_cell.angle_alpha   90.00
_cell.angle_beta   90.00
_cell.angle_gamma   90.00
#
_symmetry.space_group_name_H-M   'P 1'
#
loop_
_entity.id
_entity.type
_entity.pdbx_description
1 polymer ?
#
loop_
_entity_poly.entity_id
_entity_poly.type
_entity_poly.pdbx_seq_one_letter_code
_entity_poly.pdbx_strand_id
1 'polypeptide(L)'
;MADDVSASVIPLHQPRPKKVKTGAERAKTYRQRKKASAAKAAPSSEQLIPLDFPPADADAALPIRATANDLATRCQAESTPPPTITLGAVGAARRPVVLVLLSTAALALAAVGIVMNGLFARSLGSTDSAGWLFMAVGVAADLTALVMPSCAAGLWHTSQRATALVGWGVWLMTFAFAITAGIGFASVNITDVTLARAARITPAVQTAQAALADATAARDRECKGGVGKFCREREAAVNDRRQALDIAMHAVEQTADPQTEAAIHIVAWVSRGLLRPTSDDFAMLRLILLVMLPQIGGILLMVGRADRSKVAA
;
A
#
# COMPACT_ATOMS: atom_id res chain seq x y z
N MET A 1 43.17 -33.09 12.02
CA MET A 1 42.47 -33.61 10.83
C MET A 1 41.93 -32.39 10.12
N ALA A 2 42.56 -32.02 9.01
CA ALA A 2 42.23 -30.83 8.24
C ALA A 2 41.50 -31.32 6.98
N ASP A 3 40.27 -30.85 6.78
CA ASP A 3 39.45 -31.23 5.64
C ASP A 3 39.80 -30.36 4.42
N ASP A 4 40.11 -31.04 3.32
CA ASP A 4 40.48 -30.49 2.03
C ASP A 4 39.33 -29.71 1.39
N VAL A 5 39.52 -28.40 1.23
CA VAL A 5 38.67 -27.53 0.38
C VAL A 5 39.10 -27.71 -1.07
N SER A 6 38.52 -28.70 -1.74
CA SER A 6 38.64 -28.88 -3.18
C SER A 6 37.76 -27.86 -3.92
N ALA A 7 38.36 -26.78 -4.41
CA ALA A 7 37.70 -25.80 -5.27
C ALA A 7 37.49 -26.39 -6.69
N SER A 8 36.24 -26.67 -7.04
CA SER A 8 35.82 -27.07 -8.38
C SER A 8 35.98 -25.91 -9.37
N VAL A 9 37.07 -25.93 -10.14
CA VAL A 9 37.31 -25.01 -11.26
C VAL A 9 36.35 -25.37 -12.40
N ILE A 10 35.28 -24.59 -12.55
CA ILE A 10 34.39 -24.65 -13.72
C ILE A 10 35.17 -24.08 -14.92
N PRO A 11 35.45 -24.86 -15.98
CA PRO A 11 36.12 -24.33 -17.16
C PRO A 11 35.19 -23.34 -17.86
N LEU A 12 35.50 -22.05 -17.72
CA LEU A 12 34.87 -20.97 -18.48
C LEU A 12 35.11 -21.24 -19.97
N HIS A 13 34.04 -21.65 -20.65
CA HIS A 13 34.03 -21.92 -22.08
C HIS A 13 34.35 -20.62 -22.82
N GLN A 14 35.62 -20.47 -23.24
CA GLN A 14 36.06 -19.31 -24.00
C GLN A 14 35.32 -19.29 -25.35
N PRO A 15 34.45 -18.30 -25.61
CA PRO A 15 33.73 -18.25 -26.88
C PRO A 15 34.73 -18.03 -28.01
N ARG A 16 34.73 -18.95 -28.99
CA ARG A 16 35.61 -18.89 -30.17
C ARG A 16 35.54 -17.49 -30.81
N PRO A 17 36.68 -16.92 -31.23
CA PRO A 17 36.73 -15.58 -31.82
C PRO A 17 35.84 -15.54 -33.07
N LYS A 18 34.75 -14.77 -32.98
CA LYS A 18 33.84 -14.56 -34.11
C LYS A 18 34.58 -13.75 -35.16
N LYS A 19 34.73 -14.30 -36.36
CA LYS A 19 35.28 -13.60 -37.53
C LYS A 19 34.58 -12.25 -37.69
N VAL A 20 35.38 -11.19 -37.79
CA VAL A 20 34.89 -9.81 -37.94
C VAL A 20 34.15 -9.71 -39.27
N LYS A 21 32.82 -9.60 -39.21
CA LYS A 21 31.99 -9.44 -40.40
C LYS A 21 32.34 -8.14 -41.12
N THR A 22 32.58 -8.25 -42.42
CA THR A 22 32.87 -7.11 -43.30
C THR A 22 31.65 -6.19 -43.40
N GLY A 23 31.85 -4.92 -43.78
CA GLY A 23 30.76 -3.95 -43.91
C GLY A 23 29.65 -4.42 -44.87
N ALA A 24 30.03 -5.13 -45.94
CA ALA A 24 29.12 -5.71 -46.91
C ALA A 24 28.20 -6.79 -46.30
N GLU A 25 28.73 -7.68 -45.45
CA GLU A 25 27.92 -8.69 -44.77
C GLU A 25 26.92 -8.09 -43.78
N ARG A 26 27.33 -7.03 -43.05
CA ARG A 26 26.42 -6.32 -42.14
C ARG A 26 25.27 -5.67 -42.91
N ALA A 27 25.55 -5.01 -44.03
CA ALA A 27 24.51 -4.41 -44.88
C ALA A 27 23.53 -5.47 -45.44
N LYS A 28 24.02 -6.65 -45.82
CA LYS A 28 23.18 -7.74 -46.36
C LYS A 28 22.24 -8.31 -45.30
N THR A 29 22.74 -8.55 -44.08
CA THR A 29 21.91 -9.03 -42.96
C THR A 29 20.86 -8.00 -42.52
N TYR A 30 21.17 -6.71 -42.57
CA TYR A 30 20.19 -5.65 -42.29
C TYR A 30 19.05 -5.63 -43.32
N ARG A 31 19.36 -5.72 -44.62
CA ARG A 31 18.35 -5.77 -45.69
C ARG A 31 17.42 -6.99 -45.57
N GLN A 32 17.96 -8.15 -45.18
CA GLN A 32 17.17 -9.35 -44.96
C GLN A 32 16.21 -9.20 -43.77
N ARG A 33 16.67 -8.63 -42.65
CA ARG A 33 15.79 -8.35 -41.49
C ARG A 33 14.68 -7.37 -41.85
N LYS A 34 14.99 -6.30 -42.58
CA LYS A 34 13.99 -5.31 -43.02
C LYS A 34 12.92 -5.92 -43.93
N LYS A 35 13.30 -6.83 -44.85
CA LYS A 35 12.33 -7.57 -45.69
C LYS A 35 11.46 -8.52 -44.87
N ALA A 36 12.04 -9.23 -43.90
CA ALA A 36 11.28 -10.13 -43.03
C ALA A 36 10.28 -9.39 -42.14
N SER A 37 10.65 -8.20 -41.64
CA SER A 37 9.76 -7.35 -40.84
C SER A 37 8.62 -6.75 -41.68
N ALA A 38 8.89 -6.35 -42.94
CA ALA A 38 7.86 -5.83 -43.84
C ALA A 38 6.85 -6.91 -44.26
N ALA A 39 7.30 -8.16 -44.45
CA ALA A 39 6.42 -9.29 -44.80
C ALA A 39 5.50 -9.74 -43.65
N LYS A 40 5.83 -9.37 -42.39
CA LYS A 40 5.06 -9.78 -41.20
C LYS A 40 4.04 -8.72 -40.74
N ALA A 41 4.00 -7.55 -41.40
CA ALA A 41 3.19 -6.40 -41.00
C ALA A 41 1.84 -6.28 -41.75
N ALA A 42 1.37 -7.35 -42.42
CA ALA A 42 0.00 -7.41 -42.92
C ALA A 42 -0.71 -8.62 -42.28
N PRO A 43 -1.66 -8.34 -41.37
CA PRO A 43 -3.02 -8.79 -41.65
C PRO A 43 -4.06 -7.67 -41.43
N SER A 44 -4.89 -7.54 -42.45
CA SER A 44 -6.30 -7.14 -42.47
C SER A 44 -6.95 -6.91 -41.11
N SER A 45 -7.32 -5.65 -40.84
CA SER A 45 -8.26 -5.25 -39.78
C SER A 45 -9.64 -5.04 -40.42
N GLU A 46 -10.36 -6.12 -40.66
CA GLU A 46 -11.77 -6.03 -41.09
C GLU A 46 -12.55 -7.26 -40.59
N GLN A 47 -12.71 -7.41 -39.28
CA GLN A 47 -13.80 -8.26 -38.76
C GLN A 47 -14.13 -8.02 -37.27
N LEU A 48 -15.31 -7.41 -37.07
CA LEU A 48 -16.36 -7.66 -36.06
C LEU A 48 -15.97 -7.95 -34.59
N ILE A 49 -16.60 -7.22 -33.65
CA ILE A 49 -17.82 -7.64 -32.93
C ILE A 49 -18.42 -6.45 -32.15
N PRO A 50 -19.75 -6.20 -32.25
CA PRO A 50 -20.51 -5.27 -31.41
C PRO A 50 -20.75 -5.84 -30.00
N LEU A 51 -20.66 -5.00 -28.96
CA LEU A 51 -21.04 -5.35 -27.60
C LEU A 51 -22.34 -4.61 -27.23
N ASP A 52 -23.46 -5.30 -27.47
CA ASP A 52 -24.75 -5.00 -26.85
C ASP A 52 -24.64 -5.28 -25.34
N PHE A 53 -24.87 -4.25 -24.53
CA PHE A 53 -25.12 -4.41 -23.10
C PHE A 53 -26.62 -4.22 -22.84
N PRO A 54 -27.32 -5.21 -22.25
CA PRO A 54 -28.69 -5.01 -21.81
C PRO A 54 -28.71 -4.13 -20.54
N PRO A 55 -29.73 -3.27 -20.37
CA PRO A 55 -29.94 -2.52 -19.13
C PRO A 55 -30.34 -3.49 -18.01
N ALA A 56 -29.67 -3.39 -16.86
CA ALA A 56 -30.09 -4.05 -15.65
C ALA A 56 -31.29 -3.29 -15.07
N ASP A 57 -32.44 -3.96 -15.07
CA ASP A 57 -33.67 -3.49 -14.46
C ASP A 57 -33.50 -3.21 -12.97
N ALA A 58 -34.13 -2.12 -12.57
CA ALA A 58 -34.41 -1.74 -11.20
C ALA A 58 -35.42 -2.72 -10.58
N ASP A 59 -35.19 -3.16 -9.34
CA ASP A 59 -36.31 -3.43 -8.44
C ASP A 59 -35.92 -3.49 -6.96
N ALA A 60 -36.85 -2.95 -6.15
CA ALA A 60 -37.13 -3.25 -4.75
C ALA A 60 -36.15 -2.79 -3.64
N ALA A 61 -36.24 -1.50 -3.28
CA ALA A 61 -35.96 -1.05 -1.91
C ALA A 61 -37.28 -0.75 -1.17
N LEU A 62 -37.61 -1.59 -0.19
CA LEU A 62 -38.73 -1.43 0.74
C LEU A 62 -38.46 -0.29 1.75
N PRO A 63 -39.46 0.52 2.14
CA PRO A 63 -39.32 1.48 3.23
C PRO A 63 -39.53 0.80 4.60
N ILE A 64 -38.49 0.71 5.41
CA ILE A 64 -38.61 0.38 6.84
C ILE A 64 -39.12 1.60 7.59
N ARG A 65 -40.38 1.54 8.00
CA ARG A 65 -41.08 2.51 8.85
C ARG A 65 -40.67 2.28 10.31
N ALA A 66 -39.80 3.13 10.84
CA ALA A 66 -39.52 3.17 12.28
C ALA A 66 -40.62 3.97 12.99
N THR A 67 -41.54 3.26 13.64
CA THR A 67 -42.46 3.85 14.62
C THR A 67 -41.71 4.11 15.92
N ALA A 68 -41.31 5.36 16.13
CA ALA A 68 -40.97 5.88 17.45
C ALA A 68 -42.20 6.63 17.98
N ASN A 69 -42.91 6.01 18.91
CA ASN A 69 -43.73 6.65 19.94
C ASN A 69 -44.18 5.58 20.95
N ASP A 70 -44.42 6.03 22.17
CA ASP A 70 -45.02 5.29 23.30
C ASP A 70 -44.12 4.32 24.09
N LEU A 71 -43.50 4.81 25.17
CA LEU A 71 -44.14 4.72 26.50
C LEU A 71 -43.27 5.40 27.57
N ALA A 72 -43.59 6.66 27.87
CA ALA A 72 -43.32 7.24 29.17
C ALA A 72 -44.60 7.12 29.99
N THR A 73 -44.72 6.11 30.87
CA THR A 73 -45.65 6.10 32.01
C THR A 73 -45.23 5.02 33.02
N ARG A 74 -44.61 5.50 34.12
CA ARG A 74 -45.01 5.24 35.51
C ARG A 74 -45.22 3.78 35.96
N CYS A 75 -44.38 3.31 36.89
CA CYS A 75 -44.86 2.67 38.12
C CYS A 75 -43.79 2.70 39.23
N GLN A 76 -44.09 3.46 40.28
CA GLN A 76 -43.55 3.30 41.62
C GLN A 76 -44.12 2.02 42.25
N ALA A 77 -43.35 1.49 43.21
CA ALA A 77 -43.73 0.56 44.28
C ALA A 77 -44.08 -0.89 43.89
N GLU A 78 -43.26 -1.84 44.33
CA GLU A 78 -43.62 -2.79 45.40
C GLU A 78 -42.40 -3.69 45.65
N SER A 79 -41.87 -3.67 46.87
CA SER A 79 -40.79 -4.57 47.30
C SER A 79 -41.38 -5.94 47.65
N THR A 80 -41.41 -6.86 46.69
CA THR A 80 -41.71 -8.28 46.93
C THR A 80 -40.46 -9.10 46.59
N PRO A 81 -39.98 -10.00 47.48
CA PRO A 81 -38.84 -10.84 47.16
C PRO A 81 -39.20 -11.75 45.98
N PRO A 82 -38.40 -11.78 44.89
CA PRO A 82 -38.74 -12.55 43.70
C PRO A 82 -38.63 -14.06 43.99
N PRO A 83 -39.50 -14.89 43.38
CA PRO A 83 -39.38 -16.33 43.44
C PRO A 83 -38.01 -16.75 42.88
N THR A 84 -37.35 -17.65 43.58
CA THR A 84 -36.12 -18.30 43.14
C THR A 84 -36.42 -19.15 41.91
N ILE A 85 -36.41 -18.52 40.74
CA ILE A 85 -36.38 -19.22 39.46
C ILE A 85 -34.98 -19.81 39.34
N THR A 86 -34.86 -21.11 39.63
CA THR A 86 -33.71 -21.93 39.27
C THR A 86 -33.64 -22.01 37.75
N LEU A 87 -33.06 -20.98 37.14
CA LEU A 87 -32.75 -20.94 35.72
C LEU A 87 -31.80 -22.11 35.43
N GLY A 88 -32.32 -23.14 34.76
CA GLY A 88 -31.57 -24.33 34.40
C GLY A 88 -30.26 -23.96 33.72
N ALA A 89 -29.16 -24.54 34.21
CA ALA A 89 -27.82 -24.43 33.69
C ALA A 89 -27.69 -25.07 32.30
N VAL A 90 -28.33 -24.46 31.30
CA VAL A 90 -28.25 -24.89 29.91
C VAL A 90 -27.01 -24.23 29.28
N GLY A 91 -25.92 -24.99 29.24
CA GLY A 91 -24.94 -24.90 28.15
C GLY A 91 -23.78 -23.89 28.29
N ALA A 92 -23.05 -23.88 29.41
CA ALA A 92 -21.80 -23.12 29.54
C ALA A 92 -20.64 -23.63 28.63
N ALA A 93 -20.77 -24.81 28.01
CA ALA A 93 -19.66 -25.48 27.33
C ALA A 93 -19.38 -25.05 25.87
N ARG A 94 -20.28 -24.34 25.19
CA ARG A 94 -20.07 -23.92 23.77
C ARG A 94 -19.51 -22.50 23.60
N ARG A 95 -19.60 -21.65 24.63
CA ARG A 95 -19.00 -20.31 24.62
C ARG A 95 -17.46 -20.26 24.53
N PRO A 96 -16.68 -21.20 25.12
CA PRO A 96 -15.22 -21.08 25.07
C PRO A 96 -14.64 -21.30 23.67
N VAL A 97 -15.22 -22.20 22.86
CA VAL A 97 -14.66 -22.51 21.52
C VAL A 97 -14.80 -21.32 20.58
N VAL A 98 -15.96 -20.66 20.54
CA VAL A 98 -16.19 -19.49 19.68
C VAL A 98 -15.28 -18.32 20.08
N LEU A 99 -15.10 -18.07 21.38
CA LEU A 99 -14.22 -17.02 21.88
C LEU A 99 -12.75 -17.28 21.53
N VAL A 100 -12.29 -18.53 21.67
CA VAL A 100 -10.92 -18.93 21.30
C VAL A 100 -10.70 -18.76 19.80
N LEU A 101 -11.64 -19.21 18.95
CA LEU A 101 -11.54 -19.04 17.50
C LEU A 101 -11.50 -17.56 17.10
N LEU A 102 -12.38 -16.72 17.66
CA LEU A 102 -12.37 -15.27 17.40
C LEU A 102 -11.08 -14.61 17.87
N SER A 103 -10.55 -15.01 19.04
CA SER A 103 -9.29 -14.47 19.57
C SER A 103 -8.10 -14.87 18.69
N THR A 104 -8.02 -16.13 18.26
CA THR A 104 -6.96 -16.59 17.35
C THR A 104 -7.01 -15.88 16.00
N ALA A 105 -8.21 -15.68 15.44
CA ALA A 105 -8.38 -14.92 14.19
C ALA A 105 -7.96 -13.45 14.36
N ALA A 106 -8.33 -12.81 15.47
CA ALA A 106 -7.92 -11.44 15.76
C ALA A 106 -6.39 -11.30 15.91
N LEU A 107 -5.73 -12.24 16.59
CA LEU A 107 -4.27 -12.26 16.72
C LEU A 107 -3.57 -12.50 15.39
N ALA A 108 -4.10 -13.39 14.55
CA ALA A 108 -3.56 -13.63 13.21
C ALA A 108 -3.67 -12.38 12.33
N LEU A 109 -4.83 -11.71 12.33
CA LEU A 109 -5.03 -10.45 11.61
C LEU A 109 -4.12 -9.34 12.13
N ALA A 110 -3.96 -9.23 13.45
CA ALA A 110 -3.05 -8.28 14.07
C ALA A 110 -1.59 -8.55 13.65
N ALA A 111 -1.14 -9.80 13.66
CA ALA A 111 0.20 -10.17 13.24
C ALA A 111 0.46 -9.83 11.78
N VAL A 112 -0.50 -10.09 10.89
CA VAL A 112 -0.41 -9.68 9.48
C VAL A 112 -0.31 -8.16 9.37
N GLY A 113 -1.17 -7.41 10.06
CA GLY A 113 -1.11 -5.95 10.09
C GLY A 113 0.26 -5.41 10.53
N ILE A 114 0.80 -5.95 11.63
CA ILE A 114 2.12 -5.60 12.17
C ILE A 114 3.23 -5.84 11.15
N VAL A 115 3.21 -7.00 10.48
CA VAL A 115 4.23 -7.34 9.48
C VAL A 115 4.12 -6.42 8.27
N MET A 116 2.90 -6.18 7.76
CA MET A 116 2.68 -5.32 6.59
C MET A 116 3.10 -3.88 6.87
N ASN A 117 2.69 -3.32 8.00
CA ASN A 117 3.06 -1.97 8.42
C ASN A 117 4.56 -1.86 8.70
N GLY A 118 5.18 -2.88 9.29
CA GLY A 118 6.62 -2.94 9.51
C GLY A 118 7.41 -2.96 8.19
N LEU A 119 6.99 -3.78 7.22
CA LEU A 119 7.62 -3.83 5.89
C LEU A 119 7.46 -2.51 5.13
N PHE A 120 6.28 -1.90 5.21
CA PHE A 120 6.05 -0.59 4.62
C PHE A 120 6.91 0.49 5.29
N ALA A 121 6.96 0.54 6.61
CA ALA A 121 7.82 1.48 7.32
C ALA A 121 9.29 1.28 6.93
N ARG A 122 9.74 0.03 6.78
CA ARG A 122 11.09 -0.28 6.26
C ARG A 122 11.37 0.36 4.91
N SER A 123 10.40 0.32 4.00
CA SER A 123 10.55 0.86 2.64
C SER A 123 10.76 2.38 2.60
N LEU A 124 10.44 3.09 3.69
CA LEU A 124 10.71 4.53 3.83
C LEU A 124 12.18 4.85 4.14
N GLY A 125 12.99 3.85 4.49
CA GLY A 125 14.41 4.03 4.75
C GLY A 125 15.22 4.24 3.46
N SER A 126 15.91 5.37 3.35
CA SER A 126 16.85 5.64 2.24
C SER A 126 18.12 4.78 2.31
N THR A 127 18.43 4.23 3.48
CA THR A 127 19.50 3.27 3.73
C THR A 127 18.94 2.03 4.40
N ASP A 128 19.65 0.89 4.31
CA ASP A 128 19.19 -0.36 4.95
C ASP A 128 19.06 -0.21 6.48
N SER A 129 19.98 0.53 7.12
CA SER A 129 19.91 0.82 8.56
C SER A 129 18.70 1.68 8.94
N ALA A 130 18.41 2.73 8.17
CA ALA A 130 17.21 3.54 8.37
C ALA A 130 15.93 2.72 8.16
N GLY A 131 15.93 1.80 7.18
CA GLY A 131 14.82 0.89 6.95
C GLY A 131 14.55 0.00 8.16
N TRP A 132 15.57 -0.64 8.73
CA TRP A 132 15.40 -1.44 9.95
C TRP A 132 14.88 -0.62 11.14
N LEU A 133 15.35 0.62 11.31
CA LEU A 133 14.84 1.52 12.35
C LEU A 133 13.36 1.84 12.14
N PHE A 134 12.95 2.21 10.93
CA PHE A 134 11.55 2.48 10.64
C PHE A 134 10.67 1.23 10.78
N MET A 135 11.17 0.05 10.40
CA MET A 135 10.48 -1.22 10.64
C MET A 135 10.19 -1.42 12.13
N ALA A 136 11.20 -1.23 12.99
CA ALA A 136 11.06 -1.38 14.43
C ALA A 136 10.05 -0.36 15.00
N VAL A 137 10.09 0.89 14.54
CA VAL A 137 9.13 1.94 14.93
C VAL A 137 7.71 1.57 14.50
N GLY A 138 7.52 1.05 13.28
CA GLY A 138 6.22 0.61 12.77
C GLY A 138 5.63 -0.51 13.61
N VAL A 139 6.42 -1.56 13.88
CA VAL A 139 6.01 -2.69 14.73
C VAL A 139 5.68 -2.22 16.16
N ALA A 140 6.50 -1.33 16.73
CA ALA A 140 6.25 -0.79 18.06
C ALA A 140 4.96 0.05 18.13
N ALA A 141 4.67 0.83 17.09
CA ALA A 141 3.45 1.62 17.00
C ALA A 141 2.20 0.73 16.97
N ASP A 142 2.23 -0.35 16.18
CA ASP A 142 1.11 -1.29 16.12
C ASP A 142 0.90 -2.05 17.44
N LEU A 143 1.98 -2.51 18.09
CA LEU A 143 1.88 -3.12 19.43
C LEU A 143 1.29 -2.14 20.45
N THR A 144 1.70 -0.86 20.38
CA THR A 144 1.13 0.19 21.23
C THR A 144 -0.35 0.38 20.95
N ALA A 145 -0.76 0.45 19.68
CA ALA A 145 -2.16 0.60 19.29
C ALA A 145 -3.06 -0.56 19.78
N LEU A 146 -2.51 -1.77 19.90
CA LEU A 146 -3.23 -2.94 20.42
C LEU A 146 -3.34 -2.95 21.94
N VAL A 147 -2.28 -2.57 22.65
CA VAL A 147 -2.23 -2.66 24.13
C VAL A 147 -2.85 -1.45 24.81
N MET A 148 -2.71 -0.26 24.23
CA MET A 148 -3.04 1.00 24.90
C MET A 148 -4.53 1.16 25.31
N PRO A 149 -5.54 0.71 24.54
CA PRO A 149 -6.95 0.80 24.95
C PRO A 149 -7.24 0.12 26.27
N SER A 150 -6.66 -1.07 26.49
CA SER A 150 -6.87 -1.84 27.72
C SER A 150 -6.25 -1.12 28.93
N CYS A 151 -5.04 -0.59 28.76
CA CYS A 151 -4.36 0.20 29.80
C CYS A 151 -5.13 1.51 30.10
N ALA A 152 -5.57 2.24 29.08
CA ALA A 152 -6.32 3.48 29.23
C ALA A 152 -7.67 3.25 29.91
N ALA A 153 -8.36 2.15 29.57
CA ALA A 153 -9.60 1.75 30.25
C ALA A 153 -9.36 1.41 31.73
N GLY A 154 -8.29 0.66 32.03
CA GLY A 154 -7.89 0.36 33.42
C GLY A 154 -7.65 1.62 34.26
N LEU A 155 -6.87 2.57 33.72
CA LEU A 155 -6.60 3.87 34.35
C LEU A 155 -7.87 4.72 34.53
N TRP A 156 -8.81 4.62 33.59
CA TRP A 156 -10.09 5.29 33.69
C TRP A 156 -10.91 4.75 34.87
N HIS A 157 -10.94 3.42 35.05
CA HIS A 157 -11.62 2.78 36.18
C HIS A 157 -10.99 3.08 37.53
N THR A 158 -9.67 3.25 37.61
CA THR A 158 -8.96 3.65 38.84
C THR A 158 -9.03 5.17 39.12
N SER A 159 -9.91 5.89 38.42
CA SER A 159 -10.14 7.34 38.55
C SER A 159 -8.94 8.22 38.20
N GLN A 160 -7.90 7.68 37.57
CA GLN A 160 -6.77 8.44 37.05
C GLN A 160 -7.09 9.02 35.67
N ARG A 161 -8.07 9.93 35.63
CA ARG A 161 -8.66 10.42 34.37
C ARG A 161 -7.65 11.14 33.47
N ALA A 162 -6.70 11.88 34.05
CA ALA A 162 -5.70 12.61 33.27
C ALA A 162 -4.76 11.66 32.50
N THR A 163 -4.24 10.61 33.16
CA THR A 163 -3.37 9.63 32.50
C THR A 163 -4.14 8.75 31.52
N ALA A 164 -5.40 8.42 31.83
CA ALA A 164 -6.28 7.73 30.90
C ALA A 164 -6.54 8.55 29.62
N LEU A 165 -6.78 9.86 29.72
CA LEU A 165 -6.93 10.75 28.56
C LEU A 165 -5.66 10.79 27.70
N VAL A 166 -4.48 10.87 28.32
CA VAL A 166 -3.20 10.77 27.60
C VAL A 166 -3.08 9.43 26.88
N GLY A 167 -3.46 8.33 27.55
CA GLY A 167 -3.45 7.00 26.95
C GLY A 167 -4.37 6.87 25.74
N TRP A 168 -5.59 7.40 25.83
CA TRP A 168 -6.51 7.49 24.69
C TRP A 168 -5.97 8.37 23.56
N GLY A 169 -5.32 9.48 23.87
CA GLY A 169 -4.67 10.35 22.87
C GLY A 169 -3.55 9.65 22.11
N VAL A 170 -2.71 8.91 22.84
CA VAL A 170 -1.64 8.09 22.25
C VAL A 170 -2.20 6.98 21.38
N TRP A 171 -3.22 6.29 21.89
CA TRP A 171 -3.88 5.25 21.13
C TRP A 171 -4.42 5.81 19.81
N LEU A 172 -5.14 6.94 19.85
CA LEU A 172 -5.70 7.56 18.64
C LEU A 172 -4.62 7.89 17.61
N MET A 173 -3.48 8.41 18.05
CA MET A 173 -2.35 8.77 17.17
C MET A 173 -1.67 7.54 16.56
N THR A 174 -1.37 6.52 17.38
CA THR A 174 -0.77 5.26 16.89
C THR A 174 -1.73 4.49 15.98
N PHE A 175 -3.02 4.54 16.27
CA PHE A 175 -4.07 3.97 15.41
C PHE A 175 -4.16 4.70 14.05
N ALA A 176 -4.13 6.04 14.05
CA ALA A 176 -4.09 6.81 12.80
C ALA A 176 -2.84 6.47 11.97
N PHE A 177 -1.69 6.27 12.62
CA PHE A 177 -0.47 5.83 11.96
C PHE A 177 -0.58 4.44 11.37
N ALA A 178 -1.12 3.48 12.12
CA ALA A 178 -1.37 2.13 11.63
C ALA A 178 -2.30 2.13 10.40
N ILE A 179 -3.37 2.95 10.43
CA ILE A 179 -4.26 3.13 9.28
C ILE A 179 -3.50 3.73 8.09
N THR A 180 -2.73 4.79 8.30
CA THR A 180 -2.00 5.47 7.22
C THR A 180 -0.93 4.57 6.61
N ALA A 181 -0.24 3.78 7.44
CA ALA A 181 0.71 2.78 6.99
C ALA A 181 0.01 1.68 6.19
N GLY A 182 -1.14 1.19 6.66
CA GLY A 182 -1.95 0.20 5.96
C GLY A 182 -2.45 0.70 4.60
N ILE A 183 -2.92 1.95 4.53
CA ILE A 183 -3.32 2.61 3.27
C ILE A 183 -2.10 2.73 2.36
N GLY A 184 -0.94 3.16 2.87
CA GLY A 184 0.27 3.30 2.07
C GLY A 184 0.80 1.97 1.54
N PHE A 185 0.73 0.90 2.32
CA PHE A 185 1.07 -0.44 1.86
C PHE A 185 0.09 -0.92 0.78
N ALA A 186 -1.21 -0.76 1.03
CA ALA A 186 -2.25 -1.14 0.08
C ALA A 186 -2.10 -0.35 -1.23
N SER A 187 -1.85 0.96 -1.16
CA SER A 187 -1.66 1.81 -2.34
C SER A 187 -0.45 1.35 -3.15
N VAL A 188 0.70 1.07 -2.52
CA VAL A 188 1.90 0.60 -3.23
C VAL A 188 1.66 -0.75 -3.90
N ASN A 189 1.03 -1.70 -3.20
CA ASN A 189 0.76 -3.01 -3.77
C ASN A 189 -0.29 -2.94 -4.89
N ILE A 190 -1.30 -2.09 -4.74
CA ILE A 190 -2.28 -1.89 -5.79
C ILE A 190 -1.62 -1.20 -6.97
N THR A 191 -0.80 -0.17 -6.78
CA THR A 191 -0.05 0.47 -7.87
C THR A 191 0.91 -0.51 -8.54
N ASP A 192 1.57 -1.40 -7.80
CA ASP A 192 2.47 -2.39 -8.39
C ASP A 192 1.70 -3.44 -9.18
N VAL A 193 0.56 -3.90 -8.68
CA VAL A 193 -0.31 -4.84 -9.40
C VAL A 193 -0.97 -4.17 -10.60
N THR A 194 -1.45 -2.93 -10.47
CA THR A 194 -2.05 -2.18 -11.59
C THR A 194 -0.99 -1.79 -12.59
N LEU A 195 0.24 -1.44 -12.20
CA LEU A 195 1.34 -1.16 -13.11
C LEU A 195 1.88 -2.45 -13.74
N ALA A 196 1.97 -3.56 -13.02
CA ALA A 196 2.32 -4.85 -13.61
C ALA A 196 1.22 -5.37 -14.54
N ARG A 197 -0.05 -5.04 -14.29
CA ARG A 197 -1.18 -5.36 -15.15
C ARG A 197 -1.26 -4.40 -16.33
N ALA A 198 -1.05 -3.10 -16.13
CA ALA A 198 -0.95 -2.08 -17.15
C ALA A 198 0.25 -2.37 -18.05
N ALA A 199 1.42 -2.75 -17.53
CA ALA A 199 2.55 -3.18 -18.34
C ALA A 199 2.21 -4.39 -19.25
N ARG A 200 1.26 -5.25 -18.83
CA ARG A 200 0.73 -6.32 -19.69
C ARG A 200 -0.35 -5.84 -20.66
N ILE A 201 -1.11 -4.80 -20.31
CA ILE A 201 -2.28 -4.31 -21.05
C ILE A 201 -1.94 -3.14 -22.00
N THR A 202 -0.94 -2.32 -21.68
CA THR A 202 -0.47 -1.15 -22.44
C THR A 202 0.97 -1.37 -22.92
N PRO A 203 1.17 -2.17 -23.98
CA PRO A 203 2.48 -2.36 -24.61
C PRO A 203 3.16 -1.04 -25.02
N ALA A 204 2.39 0.06 -25.11
CA ALA A 204 2.88 1.41 -25.34
C ALA A 204 3.88 1.92 -24.27
N VAL A 205 3.62 1.73 -22.97
CA VAL A 205 4.53 2.21 -21.90
C VAL A 205 5.83 1.43 -21.92
N GLN A 206 5.75 0.11 -22.05
CA GLN A 206 6.95 -0.74 -22.14
C GLN A 206 7.79 -0.40 -23.38
N THR A 207 7.14 -0.12 -24.52
CA THR A 207 7.81 0.31 -25.75
C THR A 207 8.47 1.68 -25.58
N ALA A 208 7.82 2.62 -24.90
CA ALA A 208 8.38 3.95 -24.62
C ALA A 208 9.59 3.87 -23.66
N GLN A 209 9.51 3.08 -22.60
CA GLN A 209 10.64 2.84 -21.67
C GLN A 209 11.84 2.20 -22.38
N ALA A 210 11.60 1.16 -23.19
CA ALA A 210 12.65 0.52 -23.98
C ALA A 210 13.30 1.52 -24.95
N ALA A 211 12.50 2.34 -25.63
CA ALA A 211 12.99 3.37 -26.54
C ALA A 211 13.81 4.46 -25.81
N LEU A 212 13.42 4.84 -24.59
CA LEU A 212 14.17 5.80 -23.78
C LEU A 212 15.51 5.22 -23.31
N ALA A 213 15.52 3.96 -22.87
CA ALA A 213 16.75 3.26 -22.50
C ALA A 213 17.73 3.15 -23.68
N ASP A 214 17.22 2.78 -24.86
CA ASP A 214 17.99 2.72 -26.10
C ASP A 214 18.55 4.10 -26.51
N ALA A 215 17.73 5.16 -26.41
CA ALA A 215 18.15 6.52 -26.72
C ALA A 215 19.24 7.01 -25.74
N THR A 216 19.11 6.69 -24.45
CA THR A 216 20.09 7.04 -23.42
C THR A 216 21.42 6.31 -23.66
N ALA A 217 21.36 5.01 -23.96
CA ALA A 217 22.56 4.23 -24.30
C ALA A 217 23.21 4.69 -25.62
N ALA A 218 22.43 5.20 -26.58
CA ALA A 218 22.98 5.83 -27.79
C ALA A 218 23.68 7.15 -27.47
N ARG A 219 23.05 8.02 -26.68
CA ARG A 219 23.64 9.27 -26.20
C ARG A 219 24.96 8.99 -25.48
N ASP A 220 24.98 8.06 -24.53
CA ASP A 220 26.18 7.78 -23.72
C ASP A 220 27.35 7.23 -24.55
N ARG A 221 27.07 6.56 -25.67
CA ARG A 221 28.12 6.10 -26.61
C ARG A 221 28.69 7.26 -27.43
N GLU A 222 27.84 8.19 -27.87
CA GLU A 222 28.25 9.29 -28.75
C GLU A 222 28.82 10.49 -27.99
N CYS A 223 28.37 10.74 -26.76
CA CYS A 223 28.83 11.86 -25.92
C CYS A 223 30.13 11.57 -25.15
N LYS A 224 30.65 10.34 -25.15
CA LYS A 224 31.93 9.99 -24.50
C LYS A 224 33.13 10.79 -25.01
N GLY A 225 33.06 11.27 -26.26
CA GLY A 225 34.10 12.10 -26.89
C GLY A 225 33.94 13.60 -26.69
N GLY A 226 32.98 14.05 -25.87
CA GLY A 226 32.65 15.46 -25.66
C GLY A 226 31.33 15.90 -26.31
N VAL A 227 30.91 17.14 -26.00
CA VAL A 227 29.59 17.68 -26.37
C VAL A 227 29.61 18.26 -27.80
N GLY A 228 29.67 17.38 -28.80
CA GLY A 228 29.58 17.73 -30.22
C GLY A 228 28.14 17.89 -30.73
N LYS A 229 27.98 18.26 -32.02
CA LYS A 229 26.66 18.39 -32.68
C LYS A 229 25.80 17.13 -32.53
N PHE A 230 26.38 15.95 -32.75
CA PHE A 230 25.67 14.67 -32.60
C PHE A 230 25.24 14.39 -31.15
N CYS A 231 26.06 14.77 -30.16
CA CYS A 231 25.69 14.62 -28.76
C CYS A 231 24.43 15.44 -28.43
N ARG A 232 24.35 16.69 -28.90
CA ARG A 232 23.16 17.54 -28.72
C ARG A 232 21.92 16.98 -29.41
N GLU A 233 22.08 16.45 -30.62
CA GLU A 233 20.98 15.77 -31.33
C GLU A 233 20.48 14.52 -30.58
N ARG A 234 21.37 13.75 -29.94
CA ARG A 234 21.00 12.61 -29.09
C ARG A 234 20.35 13.04 -27.80
N GLU A 235 20.80 14.12 -27.19
CA GLU A 235 20.16 14.70 -26.00
C GLU A 235 18.73 15.15 -26.31
N ALA A 236 18.50 15.81 -27.45
CA ALA A 236 17.16 16.15 -27.91
C ALA A 236 16.30 14.89 -28.10
N ALA A 237 16.84 13.85 -28.76
CA ALA A 237 16.14 12.58 -28.91
C ALA A 237 15.81 11.89 -27.58
N VAL A 238 16.67 11.99 -26.56
CA VAL A 238 16.38 11.49 -25.21
C VAL A 238 15.24 12.28 -24.58
N ASN A 239 15.23 13.61 -24.72
CA ASN A 239 14.16 14.46 -24.20
C ASN A 239 12.82 14.14 -24.89
N ASP A 240 12.79 13.97 -26.21
CA ASP A 240 11.59 13.57 -26.95
C ASP A 240 11.05 12.23 -26.47
N ARG A 241 11.94 11.25 -26.20
CA ARG A 241 11.53 9.93 -25.68
C ARG A 241 11.05 9.99 -24.23
N ARG A 242 11.61 10.88 -23.41
CA ARG A 242 11.10 11.15 -22.06
C ARG A 242 9.69 11.72 -22.12
N GLN A 243 9.48 12.75 -22.94
CA GLN A 243 8.15 13.34 -23.12
C GLN A 243 7.13 12.31 -23.63
N ALA A 244 7.52 11.45 -24.57
CA ALA A 244 6.66 10.36 -25.05
C ALA A 244 6.32 9.34 -23.95
N LEU A 245 7.28 9.03 -23.06
CA LEU A 245 7.04 8.19 -21.89
C LEU A 245 6.09 8.88 -20.90
N ASP A 246 6.27 10.17 -20.63
CA ASP A 246 5.42 10.94 -19.72
C ASP A 246 3.98 11.01 -20.23
N ILE A 247 3.77 11.24 -21.54
CA ILE A 247 2.45 11.20 -22.17
C ILE A 247 1.81 9.82 -22.03
N ALA A 248 2.58 8.75 -22.27
CA ALA A 248 2.09 7.38 -22.13
C ALA A 248 1.76 7.04 -20.67
N MET A 249 2.54 7.55 -19.71
CA MET A 249 2.29 7.40 -18.28
C MET A 249 1.06 8.18 -17.84
N HIS A 250 0.88 9.43 -18.26
CA HIS A 250 -0.32 10.22 -17.97
C HIS A 250 -1.58 9.58 -18.55
N ALA A 251 -1.51 9.01 -19.76
CA ALA A 251 -2.63 8.28 -20.34
C ALA A 251 -2.99 7.03 -19.49
N VAL A 252 -1.99 6.35 -18.92
CA VAL A 252 -2.23 5.25 -17.96
C VAL A 252 -2.78 5.77 -16.65
N GLU A 253 -2.22 6.85 -16.09
CA GLU A 253 -2.66 7.46 -14.83
C GLU A 253 -4.13 7.88 -14.89
N GLN A 254 -4.57 8.51 -16.00
CA GLN A 254 -5.97 8.83 -16.25
C GLN A 254 -6.90 7.60 -16.27
N THR A 255 -6.35 6.41 -16.51
CA THR A 255 -7.11 5.14 -16.52
C THR A 255 -6.89 4.28 -15.28
N ALA A 256 -5.88 4.56 -14.46
CA ALA A 256 -5.34 3.60 -13.48
C ALA A 256 -5.60 3.97 -12.02
N ASP A 257 -6.24 5.11 -11.71
CA ASP A 257 -6.53 5.47 -10.32
C ASP A 257 -8.02 5.50 -9.92
N PRO A 258 -8.76 4.40 -10.10
CA PRO A 258 -10.12 4.29 -9.58
C PRO A 258 -10.15 4.26 -8.04
N GLN A 259 -9.01 4.10 -7.36
CA GLN A 259 -8.95 3.99 -5.90
C GLN A 259 -8.84 5.33 -5.19
N THR A 260 -8.02 6.25 -5.68
CA THR A 260 -8.01 7.62 -5.13
C THR A 260 -9.35 8.29 -5.42
N GLU A 261 -9.96 8.02 -6.59
CA GLU A 261 -11.32 8.45 -6.88
C GLU A 261 -12.32 7.85 -5.87
N ALA A 262 -12.27 6.54 -5.59
CA ALA A 262 -13.11 5.91 -4.57
C ALA A 262 -12.89 6.49 -3.15
N ALA A 263 -11.64 6.77 -2.77
CA ALA A 263 -11.32 7.36 -1.46
C ALA A 263 -11.83 8.81 -1.36
N ILE A 264 -11.69 9.60 -2.43
CA ILE A 264 -12.29 10.94 -2.55
C ILE A 264 -13.81 10.84 -2.42
N HIS A 265 -14.45 9.86 -3.07
CA HIS A 265 -15.88 9.64 -2.95
C HIS A 265 -16.31 9.24 -1.54
N ILE A 266 -15.56 8.38 -0.85
CA ILE A 266 -15.86 8.00 0.53
C ILE A 266 -15.75 9.22 1.44
N VAL A 267 -14.67 10.00 1.35
CA VAL A 267 -14.51 11.18 2.20
C VAL A 267 -15.54 12.27 1.87
N ALA A 268 -15.82 12.49 0.60
CA ALA A 268 -16.91 13.38 0.18
C ALA A 268 -18.26 12.89 0.71
N TRP A 269 -18.56 11.59 0.64
CA TRP A 269 -19.78 11.01 1.18
C TRP A 269 -19.88 11.14 2.70
N VAL A 270 -18.83 10.76 3.44
CA VAL A 270 -18.75 10.86 4.91
C VAL A 270 -18.90 12.32 5.36
N SER A 271 -18.27 13.26 4.64
CA SER A 271 -18.38 14.69 4.91
C SER A 271 -19.67 15.32 4.40
N ARG A 272 -20.58 14.53 3.78
CA ARG A 272 -21.80 15.03 3.11
C ARG A 272 -21.51 16.14 2.09
N GLY A 273 -20.36 16.08 1.44
CA GLY A 273 -19.91 17.03 0.42
C GLY A 273 -19.31 18.32 0.96
N LEU A 274 -19.14 18.48 2.28
CA LEU A 274 -18.46 19.65 2.86
C LEU A 274 -16.97 19.66 2.56
N LEU A 275 -16.35 18.49 2.42
CA LEU A 275 -14.94 18.36 2.06
C LEU A 275 -14.83 17.75 0.65
N ARG A 276 -14.06 18.41 -0.20
CA ARG A 276 -13.63 17.91 -1.51
C ARG A 276 -12.11 17.73 -1.49
N PRO A 277 -11.60 16.69 -0.82
CA PRO A 277 -10.17 16.43 -0.81
C PRO A 277 -9.69 16.18 -2.23
N THR A 278 -8.57 16.80 -2.55
CA THR A 278 -7.80 16.52 -3.76
C THR A 278 -6.84 15.36 -3.51
N SER A 279 -6.27 14.80 -4.58
CA SER A 279 -5.22 13.77 -4.46
C SER A 279 -4.02 14.27 -3.63
N ASP A 280 -3.68 15.56 -3.76
CA ASP A 280 -2.55 16.19 -3.06
C ASP A 280 -2.78 16.27 -1.54
N ASP A 281 -4.02 16.43 -1.10
CA ASP A 281 -4.36 16.50 0.33
C ASP A 281 -4.05 15.19 1.05
N PHE A 282 -4.27 14.04 0.40
CA PHE A 282 -3.93 12.74 0.96
C PHE A 282 -2.41 12.52 1.06
N ALA A 283 -1.64 13.04 0.11
CA ALA A 283 -0.18 13.01 0.16
C ALA A 283 0.35 13.88 1.33
N MET A 284 -0.20 15.08 1.52
CA MET A 284 0.13 15.97 2.63
C MET A 284 -0.22 15.37 4.00
N LEU A 285 -1.41 14.76 4.13
CA LEU A 285 -1.84 14.11 5.37
C LEU A 285 -0.86 13.02 5.82
N ARG A 286 -0.39 12.21 4.87
CA ARG A 286 0.59 11.15 5.12
C ARG A 286 1.93 11.71 5.63
N LEU A 287 2.39 12.83 5.07
CA LEU A 287 3.63 13.48 5.52
C LEU A 287 3.52 14.04 6.94
N ILE A 288 2.40 14.70 7.26
CA ILE A 288 2.15 15.24 8.61
C ILE A 288 2.18 14.12 9.67
N LEU A 289 1.55 12.98 9.36
CA LEU A 289 1.51 11.84 10.27
C LEU A 289 2.90 11.24 10.54
N LEU A 290 3.72 11.13 9.50
CA LEU A 290 5.09 10.62 9.62
C LEU A 290 5.97 11.52 10.49
N VAL A 291 5.78 12.84 10.43
CA VAL A 291 6.58 13.82 11.20
C VAL A 291 6.17 13.88 12.67
N MET A 292 4.88 13.70 12.98
CA MET A 292 4.38 13.78 14.36
C MET A 292 4.68 12.53 15.20
N LEU A 293 4.87 11.37 14.57
CA LEU A 293 5.05 10.09 15.26
C LEU A 293 6.21 10.06 16.28
N PRO A 294 7.44 10.53 15.93
CA PRO A 294 8.57 10.45 16.85
C PRO A 294 8.43 11.37 18.07
N GLN A 295 7.80 12.53 17.90
CA GLN A 295 7.63 13.51 18.98
C GLN A 295 6.68 12.99 20.06
N ILE A 296 5.64 12.28 19.65
CA ILE A 296 4.66 11.68 20.55
C ILE A 296 5.26 10.49 21.31
N GLY A 297 6.15 9.72 20.66
CA GLY A 297 6.94 8.68 21.33
C GLY A 297 7.79 9.21 22.50
N GLY A 298 8.35 10.41 22.36
CA GLY A 298 9.08 11.09 23.44
C GLY A 298 8.19 11.47 24.62
N ILE A 299 6.99 11.99 24.35
CA ILE A 299 6.00 12.37 25.38
C ILE A 299 5.52 11.13 26.16
N LEU A 300 5.27 10.03 25.46
CA LEU A 300 4.92 8.75 26.08
C LEU A 300 5.97 8.21 27.04
N LEU A 301 7.25 8.29 26.65
CA LEU A 301 8.35 7.89 27.51
C LEU A 301 8.46 8.78 28.76
N MET A 302 8.17 10.07 28.64
CA MET A 302 8.14 10.97 29.82
C MET A 302 6.98 10.66 30.76
N VAL A 303 5.77 10.40 30.24
CA VAL A 303 4.60 10.04 31.05
C VAL A 303 4.79 8.69 31.74
N GLY A 304 5.35 7.70 31.04
CA GLY A 304 5.65 6.39 31.62
C GLY A 304 6.74 6.41 32.69
N ARG A 305 7.67 7.38 32.65
CA ARG A 305 8.69 7.57 33.71
C ARG A 305 8.13 8.27 34.96
N ALA A 306 7.22 9.23 34.78
CA ALA A 306 6.61 9.96 35.90
C ALA A 306 5.76 9.07 36.82
N ASP A 307 5.18 7.99 36.29
CA ASP A 307 4.38 7.05 37.07
C ASP A 307 5.25 6.11 37.92
N ARG A 308 6.43 5.71 37.44
CA ARG A 308 7.36 4.88 38.23
C ARG A 308 7.93 5.61 39.44
N SER A 309 8.10 6.93 39.37
CA SER A 309 8.56 7.74 40.51
C SER A 309 7.54 7.85 41.65
N LYS A 310 6.24 7.66 41.38
CA LYS A 310 5.19 7.72 42.41
C LYS A 310 4.96 6.39 43.13
N VAL A 311 5.42 5.28 42.55
CA VAL A 311 5.32 3.94 43.15
C VAL A 311 6.55 3.62 44.03
N ALA A 312 7.63 4.37 43.89
CA ALA A 312 8.87 4.20 44.65
C ALA A 312 9.00 5.12 45.88
N ALA A 313 8.02 5.99 46.12
CA ALA A 313 7.93 6.89 47.27
C ALA A 313 6.74 6.49 48.15
#